data_AF-W8BP02-F1
#
_entry.id   AF-W8BP02-F1
#
_cell.length_a   1.000
_cell.length_b   1.000
_cell.length_c   1.000
_cell.angle_alpha   90.00
_cell.angle_beta   90.00
_cell.angle_gamma   90.00
#
_symmetry.space_group_name_H-M   'P 1'
#
loop_
_entity.id
_entity.type
_entity.pdbx_description
1 polymer ?
#
loop_
_entity_poly.entity_id
_entity_poly.type
_entity_poly.pdbx_seq_one_letter_code
_entity_poly.pdbx_strand_id
1 'polypeptide(L)'
;MEHILYAVRCQFLTPNFLKEQMRNCDVLRKVPACREYLAKIFKDLTLHKRPVVKERTPNTTRMIFVAGGFFRQSLDILEAYNVDDKTWTTLPNLRIPRSGLGAAFLKGTFYAVGGRNNSIGSSYDSDWVDRYNTFTELWRPCAPMTVPRHRVGVAVMDELMYAVGGSAGSEYHNSVEYYDPDQDRWTLVQPMHEKRLGVGVVVVNRLLYAIGGFNGIDRLTTVECYHPENNEWTFVKPMQYERSGAGVAAINQYIYVVGGFDGTRQLSTVERYDTENHIWELIAPVGIARSALSLTSLDGKLYAIGGFDGTNFLSIVEVYDPKTNTWEQGTPLNSGRSGHASAVIYQPACATNFMDCMDAETTKRSGSDPCPDQTSKREYNNQMGHNFPSKENGGDCMRFHTSFGGNSCRNCDFEMQQRKYCIFQCLNPKSNWIFKYFEYILHLYLKKGILASQSIFLFPEIFSKEILNRCEYEKLYVLTRVFKKIDVGHKFYKYFHKLRERHCKKYDLM
;
A
#
# COMPACT_ATOMS: atom_id res chain seq x y z
N MET A 1 -7.75 -22.84 19.34
CA MET A 1 -7.52 -22.13 18.07
C MET A 1 -8.37 -20.87 17.95
N GLU A 2 -9.62 -20.89 18.44
CA GLU A 2 -10.51 -19.72 18.46
C GLU A 2 -9.89 -18.44 19.05
N HIS A 3 -9.20 -18.52 20.20
CA HIS A 3 -8.49 -17.38 20.80
C HIS A 3 -7.36 -16.79 19.92
N ILE A 4 -6.79 -17.57 19.00
CA ILE A 4 -5.77 -17.10 18.05
C ILE A 4 -6.46 -16.32 16.92
N LEU A 5 -7.62 -16.78 16.44
CA LEU A 5 -8.41 -16.04 15.46
C LEU A 5 -8.96 -14.73 16.03
N TYR A 6 -9.25 -14.64 17.33
CA TYR A 6 -9.52 -13.34 17.95
C TYR A 6 -8.33 -12.38 17.97
N ALA A 7 -7.09 -12.91 17.88
CA ALA A 7 -5.89 -12.09 17.76
C ALA A 7 -5.62 -11.64 16.31
N VAL A 8 -6.11 -12.41 15.32
CA VAL A 8 -6.06 -12.10 13.89
C VAL A 8 -7.31 -11.28 13.52
N ARG A 9 -7.14 -10.06 13.04
CA ARG A 9 -8.30 -9.19 12.75
C ARG A 9 -8.92 -9.52 11.40
N CYS A 10 -9.59 -10.66 11.35
CA CYS A 10 -10.19 -11.20 10.13
C CYS A 10 -11.21 -10.25 9.48
N GLN A 11 -11.74 -9.28 10.22
CA GLN A 11 -12.64 -8.23 9.72
C GLN A 11 -11.95 -7.20 8.81
N PHE A 12 -10.62 -7.16 8.76
CA PHE A 12 -9.85 -6.33 7.82
C PHE A 12 -9.31 -7.13 6.63
N LEU A 13 -9.65 -8.42 6.53
CA LEU A 13 -9.33 -9.24 5.36
C LEU A 13 -10.41 -9.08 4.30
N THR A 14 -10.03 -9.23 3.03
CA THR A 14 -10.99 -9.17 1.92
C THR A 14 -11.92 -10.39 1.94
N PRO A 15 -13.18 -10.28 1.52
CA PRO A 15 -14.07 -11.43 1.44
C PRO A 15 -13.58 -12.50 0.47
N ASN A 16 -12.89 -12.12 -0.61
CA ASN A 16 -12.30 -13.10 -1.52
C ASN A 16 -11.24 -13.95 -0.80
N PHE A 17 -10.33 -13.32 -0.05
CA PHE A 17 -9.35 -14.03 0.76
C PHE A 17 -10.02 -14.97 1.77
N LEU A 18 -11.01 -14.49 2.52
CA LEU A 18 -11.75 -15.30 3.49
C LEU A 18 -12.42 -16.51 2.83
N LYS A 19 -13.06 -16.31 1.67
CA LYS A 19 -13.72 -17.36 0.89
C LYS A 19 -12.71 -18.43 0.43
N GLU A 20 -11.56 -18.01 -0.09
CA GLU A 20 -10.48 -18.91 -0.49
C GLU A 20 -9.93 -19.71 0.69
N GLN A 21 -9.64 -19.06 1.82
CA GLN A 21 -9.14 -19.74 3.01
C GLN A 21 -10.15 -20.76 3.55
N MET A 22 -11.44 -20.41 3.61
CA MET A 22 -12.49 -21.35 4.04
C MET A 22 -12.65 -22.56 3.11
N ARG A 23 -12.29 -22.42 1.81
CA ARG A 23 -12.35 -23.51 0.83
C ARG A 23 -11.11 -24.39 0.86
N ASN A 24 -9.93 -23.78 0.92
CA ASN A 24 -8.65 -24.44 0.62
C ASN A 24 -7.81 -24.76 1.86
N CYS A 25 -8.07 -24.14 3.02
CA CYS A 25 -7.25 -24.37 4.22
C CYS A 25 -7.65 -25.67 4.94
N ASP A 26 -6.77 -26.67 4.92
CA ASP A 26 -6.99 -27.97 5.57
C ASP A 26 -7.21 -27.88 7.09
N VAL A 27 -6.59 -26.90 7.75
CA VAL A 27 -6.78 -26.68 9.19
C VAL A 27 -8.20 -26.22 9.48
N LEU A 28 -8.76 -25.32 8.66
CA LEU A 28 -10.14 -24.84 8.81
C LEU A 28 -11.16 -25.94 8.49
N ARG A 29 -10.83 -26.89 7.61
CA ARG A 29 -11.68 -28.09 7.36
C ARG A 29 -11.80 -28.98 8.59
N LYS A 30 -10.76 -29.05 9.42
CA LYS A 30 -10.72 -29.89 10.63
C LYS A 30 -11.36 -29.24 11.86
N VAL A 31 -11.70 -27.95 11.82
CA VAL A 31 -12.21 -27.20 12.97
C VAL A 31 -13.46 -26.38 12.60
N PRO A 32 -14.67 -26.96 12.72
CA PRO A 32 -15.93 -26.31 12.29
C PRO A 32 -16.18 -24.93 12.91
N ALA A 33 -15.92 -24.76 14.21
CA ALA A 33 -16.12 -23.49 14.90
C ALA A 33 -15.30 -22.32 14.30
N CYS A 34 -14.07 -22.60 13.83
CA CYS A 34 -13.25 -21.57 13.17
C CYS A 34 -13.84 -21.18 11.81
N ARG A 35 -14.40 -22.14 11.08
CA ARG A 35 -15.08 -21.89 9.81
C ARG A 35 -16.36 -21.09 10.00
N GLU A 36 -17.17 -21.40 11.01
CA GLU A 36 -18.38 -20.63 11.35
C GLU A 36 -18.05 -19.18 11.73
N TYR A 37 -16.98 -18.97 12.51
CA TYR A 37 -16.49 -17.64 12.86
C TYR A 37 -16.11 -16.82 11.60
N LEU A 38 -15.33 -17.39 10.70
CA LEU A 38 -14.95 -16.73 9.44
C LEU A 38 -16.15 -16.51 8.51
N ALA A 39 -17.10 -17.45 8.46
CA ALA A 39 -18.32 -17.32 7.68
C ALA A 39 -19.21 -16.17 8.19
N LYS A 40 -19.29 -15.98 9.52
CA LYS A 40 -19.97 -14.83 10.12
C LYS A 40 -19.32 -13.51 9.70
N ILE A 41 -18.00 -13.42 9.77
CA ILE A 41 -17.26 -12.22 9.34
C ILE A 41 -17.45 -11.96 7.85
N PHE A 42 -17.32 -13.00 7.01
CA PHE A 42 -17.58 -12.91 5.58
C PHE A 42 -19.00 -12.37 5.30
N LYS A 43 -20.00 -12.88 6.02
CA LYS A 43 -21.39 -12.39 5.92
C LYS A 43 -21.51 -10.93 6.35
N ASP A 44 -20.90 -10.54 7.46
CA ASP A 44 -20.98 -9.16 7.94
C ASP A 44 -20.28 -8.18 6.98
N LEU A 45 -19.15 -8.58 6.36
CA LEU A 45 -18.45 -7.78 5.35
C LEU A 45 -19.23 -7.63 4.03
N THR A 46 -19.89 -8.70 3.56
CA THR A 46 -20.73 -8.69 2.35
C THR A 46 -22.08 -7.99 2.57
N LEU A 47 -22.49 -7.82 3.83
CA LEU A 47 -23.60 -6.96 4.23
C LEU A 47 -23.16 -5.53 4.57
N HIS A 48 -21.90 -5.17 4.27
CA HIS A 48 -21.36 -3.83 4.48
C HIS A 48 -21.53 -3.30 5.92
N LYS A 49 -21.50 -4.21 6.90
CA LYS A 49 -21.58 -3.82 8.30
C LYS A 49 -20.26 -3.25 8.77
N ARG A 50 -20.33 -2.19 9.56
CA ARG A 50 -19.16 -1.61 10.22
C ARG A 50 -18.48 -2.66 11.12
N PRO A 51 -17.17 -2.91 10.96
CA PRO A 51 -16.41 -3.75 11.87
C PRO A 51 -16.38 -3.17 13.29
N VAL A 52 -16.90 -3.91 14.27
CA VAL A 52 -16.80 -3.55 15.70
C VAL A 52 -15.52 -4.14 16.27
N VAL A 53 -14.38 -3.62 15.81
CA VAL A 53 -13.05 -4.05 16.29
C VAL A 53 -12.28 -2.82 16.73
N LYS A 54 -11.71 -2.88 17.94
CA LYS A 54 -10.84 -1.80 18.45
C LYS A 54 -9.73 -1.54 17.45
N GLU A 55 -9.60 -0.33 16.92
CA GLU A 55 -8.50 0.03 16.03
C GLU A 55 -7.14 -0.06 16.76
N ARG A 56 -6.07 -0.30 16.00
CA ARG A 56 -4.69 -0.19 16.51
C ARG A 56 -4.09 0.99 15.77
N THR A 57 -3.54 1.93 16.50
CA THR A 57 -2.62 2.92 15.95
C THR A 57 -1.23 2.27 15.90
N PRO A 58 -0.67 2.04 14.71
CA PRO A 58 0.69 1.55 14.60
C PRO A 58 1.66 2.56 15.22
N ASN A 59 2.66 2.09 15.97
CA ASN A 59 3.76 2.95 16.44
C ASN A 59 4.81 3.07 15.34
N THR A 60 4.45 3.76 14.26
CA THR A 60 5.22 3.87 13.03
C THR A 60 5.06 5.28 12.48
N THR A 61 6.05 5.76 11.73
CA THR A 61 6.02 7.12 11.20
C THR A 61 4.81 7.34 10.31
N ARG A 62 4.11 8.46 10.51
CA ARG A 62 2.85 8.76 9.82
C ARG A 62 3.10 9.79 8.73
N MET A 63 2.92 9.38 7.48
CA MET A 63 3.27 10.21 6.32
C MET A 63 2.04 10.51 5.46
N ILE A 64 1.96 11.75 4.98
CA ILE A 64 1.05 12.16 3.90
C ILE A 64 1.89 12.44 2.66
N PHE A 65 1.70 11.67 1.60
CA PHE A 65 2.34 11.92 0.31
C PHE A 65 1.44 12.84 -0.52
N VAL A 66 2.03 13.80 -1.21
CA VAL A 66 1.36 14.75 -2.10
C VAL A 66 2.07 14.75 -3.45
N ALA A 67 1.35 14.40 -4.50
CA ALA A 67 1.89 14.21 -5.84
C ALA A 67 1.30 15.20 -6.85
N GLY A 68 2.19 15.74 -7.70
CA GLY A 68 1.86 16.55 -8.86
C GLY A 68 1.23 17.90 -8.53
N GLY A 69 0.20 18.24 -9.30
CA GLY A 69 -0.55 19.49 -9.17
C GLY A 69 -0.23 20.49 -10.27
N PHE A 70 -0.75 21.70 -10.12
CA PHE A 70 -0.68 22.76 -11.11
C PHE A 70 -0.30 24.09 -10.45
N PHE A 71 0.71 24.73 -11.02
CA PHE A 71 1.06 26.12 -10.76
C PHE A 71 1.68 26.69 -12.05
N ARG A 72 0.88 27.44 -12.83
CA ARG A 72 1.18 27.91 -14.20
C ARG A 72 1.32 26.79 -15.25
N GLN A 73 1.89 25.65 -14.87
CA GLN A 73 1.97 24.41 -15.63
C GLN A 73 1.76 23.21 -14.69
N SER A 74 1.54 22.02 -15.25
CA SER A 74 1.51 20.77 -14.47
C SER A 74 2.87 20.51 -13.82
N LEU A 75 2.84 19.94 -12.61
CA LEU A 75 4.01 19.71 -11.76
C LEU A 75 4.30 18.22 -11.65
N ASP A 76 5.56 17.87 -11.50
CA ASP A 76 6.08 16.50 -11.31
C ASP A 76 6.52 16.24 -9.86
N ILE A 77 6.26 17.17 -8.95
CA ILE A 77 6.76 17.12 -7.59
C ILE A 77 6.06 16.01 -6.79
N LEU A 78 6.83 15.24 -6.03
CA LEU A 78 6.34 14.37 -4.95
C LEU A 78 6.89 14.87 -3.62
N GLU A 79 6.02 15.17 -2.67
CA GLU A 79 6.38 15.62 -1.32
C GLU A 79 5.77 14.69 -0.28
N ALA A 80 6.49 14.44 0.81
CA ALA A 80 6.01 13.65 1.94
C ALA A 80 6.05 14.48 3.21
N TYR A 81 4.90 14.66 3.84
CA TYR A 81 4.75 15.32 5.13
C TYR A 81 4.80 14.31 6.26
N ASN A 82 5.77 14.46 7.16
CA ASN A 82 5.82 13.70 8.40
C ASN A 82 4.97 14.40 9.46
N VAL A 83 3.91 13.73 9.91
CA VAL A 83 2.99 14.28 10.91
C VAL A 83 3.61 14.35 12.30
N ASP A 84 4.60 13.49 12.59
CA ASP A 84 5.22 13.37 13.90
C ASP A 84 6.13 14.57 14.23
N ASP A 85 6.97 14.98 13.27
CA ASP A 85 7.90 16.10 13.41
C ASP A 85 7.47 17.37 12.66
N LYS A 86 6.37 17.30 11.90
CA LYS A 86 5.78 18.40 11.13
C LYS A 86 6.66 18.91 9.99
N THR A 87 7.48 18.05 9.39
CA THR A 87 8.39 18.42 8.29
C THR A 87 7.91 17.91 6.93
N TRP A 88 8.26 18.65 5.88
CA TRP A 88 8.06 18.24 4.49
C TRP A 88 9.39 17.79 3.89
N THR A 89 9.38 16.63 3.24
CA THR A 89 10.53 16.07 2.51
C THR A 89 10.16 15.96 1.04
N THR A 90 11.03 16.48 0.16
CA THR A 90 10.89 16.26 -1.29
C THR A 90 11.41 14.88 -1.64
N LEU A 91 10.60 14.11 -2.35
CA LEU A 91 10.90 12.77 -2.85
C LEU A 91 11.19 12.83 -4.35
N PRO A 92 11.68 11.74 -4.98
CA PRO A 92 11.89 11.69 -6.42
C PRO A 92 10.63 12.08 -7.21
N ASN A 93 10.82 12.99 -8.16
CA ASN A 93 9.75 13.51 -8.99
C ASN A 93 9.05 12.40 -9.80
N LEU A 94 7.76 12.62 -10.08
CA LEU A 94 7.01 11.87 -11.07
C LEU A 94 7.77 11.91 -12.40
N ARG A 95 7.66 10.82 -13.16
CA ARG A 95 8.31 10.70 -14.47
C ARG A 95 7.85 11.79 -15.43
N ILE A 96 6.59 12.20 -15.33
CA ILE A 96 5.95 13.19 -16.18
C ILE A 96 5.08 14.10 -15.33
N PRO A 97 5.13 15.45 -15.51
CA PRO A 97 4.31 16.38 -14.76
C PRO A 97 2.81 16.16 -14.99
N ARG A 98 2.02 16.09 -13.91
CA ARG A 98 0.59 15.81 -13.98
C ARG A 98 -0.21 16.62 -12.95
N SER A 99 -1.33 17.16 -13.40
CA SER A 99 -2.37 17.80 -12.57
C SER A 99 -3.72 17.14 -12.78
N GLY A 100 -4.61 17.21 -11.79
CA GLY A 100 -5.90 16.51 -11.80
C GLY A 100 -5.75 14.98 -11.79
N LEU A 101 -4.61 14.47 -11.32
CA LEU A 101 -4.39 13.04 -11.08
C LEU A 101 -5.09 12.60 -9.79
N GLY A 102 -5.28 11.29 -9.64
CA GLY A 102 -5.57 10.66 -8.36
C GLY A 102 -4.33 9.98 -7.78
N ALA A 103 -4.35 9.69 -6.48
CA ALA A 103 -3.29 8.93 -5.82
C ALA A 103 -3.83 8.03 -4.72
N ALA A 104 -3.17 6.90 -4.50
CA ALA A 104 -3.50 6.00 -3.40
C ALA A 104 -2.27 5.15 -3.02
N PHE A 105 -2.25 4.69 -1.77
CA PHE A 105 -1.40 3.57 -1.40
C PHE A 105 -2.14 2.26 -1.61
N LEU A 106 -1.51 1.31 -2.31
CA LEU A 106 -2.02 -0.04 -2.51
C LEU A 106 -0.91 -1.05 -2.25
N LYS A 107 -1.17 -2.00 -1.33
CA LYS A 107 -0.20 -3.00 -0.85
C LYS A 107 1.17 -2.39 -0.50
N GLY A 108 1.16 -1.24 0.18
CA GLY A 108 2.35 -0.51 0.64
C GLY A 108 3.11 0.26 -0.45
N THR A 109 2.63 0.29 -1.69
CA THR A 109 3.22 1.05 -2.80
C THR A 109 2.37 2.27 -3.11
N PHE A 110 2.98 3.42 -3.38
CA PHE A 110 2.26 4.65 -3.77
C PHE A 110 1.96 4.63 -5.26
N TYR A 111 0.76 5.02 -5.67
CA TYR A 111 0.34 5.08 -7.08
C TYR A 111 -0.11 6.50 -7.44
N ALA A 112 0.29 6.96 -8.63
CA ALA A 112 -0.16 8.20 -9.25
C ALA A 112 -0.89 7.88 -10.56
N VAL A 113 -2.18 8.22 -10.62
CA VAL A 113 -3.14 7.68 -11.59
C VAL A 113 -3.77 8.80 -12.42
N GLY A 114 -3.70 8.69 -13.75
CA GLY A 114 -4.34 9.60 -14.69
C GLY A 114 -3.84 11.05 -14.59
N GLY A 115 -4.74 12.01 -14.76
CA GLY A 115 -4.46 13.43 -14.78
C GLY A 115 -4.21 13.98 -16.19
N ARG A 116 -3.63 15.17 -16.25
CA ARG A 116 -3.27 15.89 -17.47
C ARG A 116 -1.88 16.46 -17.31
N ASN A 117 -1.07 16.33 -18.36
CA ASN A 117 0.13 17.16 -18.50
C ASN A 117 -0.26 18.40 -19.29
N ASN A 118 -0.23 19.55 -18.62
CA ASN A 118 -0.46 20.86 -19.21
C ASN A 118 0.83 21.66 -19.13
N SER A 119 1.59 21.64 -20.23
CA SER A 119 2.84 22.37 -20.40
C SER A 119 2.69 23.44 -21.47
N ILE A 120 3.60 24.42 -21.50
CA ILE A 120 3.54 25.49 -22.52
C ILE A 120 3.66 24.87 -23.91
N GLY A 121 2.62 25.02 -24.73
CA GLY A 121 2.57 24.49 -26.10
C GLY A 121 2.14 23.02 -26.24
N SER A 122 1.87 22.30 -25.15
CA SER A 122 1.38 20.91 -25.21
C SER A 122 0.48 20.58 -24.03
N SER A 123 -0.72 20.07 -24.31
CA SER A 123 -1.71 19.67 -23.30
C SER A 123 -2.33 18.34 -23.70
N TYR A 124 -2.18 17.32 -22.86
CA TYR A 124 -2.77 16.01 -23.10
C TYR A 124 -3.20 15.32 -21.81
N ASP A 125 -4.32 14.61 -21.90
CA ASP A 125 -4.85 13.78 -20.82
C ASP A 125 -4.09 12.46 -20.75
N SER A 126 -3.94 11.93 -19.55
CA SER A 126 -3.14 10.74 -19.26
C SER A 126 -4.02 9.58 -18.82
N ASP A 127 -3.77 8.42 -19.40
CA ASP A 127 -4.22 7.09 -18.95
C ASP A 127 -3.15 6.40 -18.07
N TRP A 128 -2.04 7.07 -17.80
CA TRP A 128 -0.89 6.45 -17.16
C TRP A 128 -1.07 6.23 -15.67
N VAL A 129 -0.43 5.16 -15.23
CA VAL A 129 -0.36 4.73 -13.84
C VAL A 129 1.10 4.51 -13.54
N ASP A 130 1.62 5.29 -12.59
CA ASP A 130 2.99 5.13 -12.12
C ASP A 130 2.95 4.71 -10.66
N ARG A 131 3.77 3.71 -10.31
CA ARG A 131 3.96 3.28 -8.93
C ARG A 131 5.32 3.73 -8.41
N TYR A 132 5.34 4.25 -7.20
CA TYR A 132 6.52 4.67 -6.47
C TYR A 132 6.79 3.71 -5.30
N ASN A 133 7.96 3.10 -5.30
CA ASN A 133 8.43 2.28 -4.21
C ASN A 133 9.24 3.14 -3.22
N THR A 134 8.76 3.22 -1.97
CA THR A 134 9.35 4.04 -0.91
C THR A 134 10.69 3.53 -0.38
N PHE A 135 11.03 2.26 -0.64
CA PHE A 135 12.30 1.66 -0.23
C PHE A 135 13.39 1.85 -1.28
N THR A 136 13.05 1.66 -2.55
CA THR A 136 14.02 1.82 -3.65
C THR A 136 14.08 3.25 -4.16
N GLU A 137 13.12 4.10 -3.78
CA GLU A 137 12.98 5.48 -4.26
C GLU A 137 12.85 5.58 -5.80
N LEU A 138 12.18 4.59 -6.40
CA LEU A 138 12.05 4.49 -7.86
C LEU A 138 10.59 4.47 -8.28
N TRP A 139 10.30 5.23 -9.33
CA TRP A 139 9.07 5.16 -10.09
C TRP A 139 9.14 4.06 -11.14
N ARG A 140 8.05 3.31 -11.33
CA ARG A 140 7.86 2.33 -12.40
C ARG A 140 6.49 2.52 -13.05
N PRO A 141 6.35 2.35 -14.37
CA PRO A 141 5.04 2.39 -15.00
C PRO A 141 4.29 1.09 -14.69
N CYS A 142 2.97 1.17 -14.71
CA CYS A 142 2.05 0.03 -14.68
C CYS A 142 1.24 0.01 -15.97
N ALA A 143 0.39 -1.01 -16.14
CA ALA A 143 -0.57 -1.04 -17.22
C ALA A 143 -1.41 0.24 -17.22
N PRO A 144 -1.58 0.90 -18.38
CA PRO A 144 -2.40 2.10 -18.49
C PRO A 144 -3.88 1.74 -18.33
N MET A 145 -4.66 2.73 -17.91
CA MET A 145 -6.13 2.66 -17.92
C MET A 145 -6.67 2.50 -19.35
N THR A 146 -7.90 2.03 -19.49
CA THR A 146 -8.53 1.87 -20.82
C THR A 146 -8.76 3.17 -21.56
N VAL A 147 -8.87 4.29 -20.82
CA VAL A 147 -9.03 5.65 -21.36
C VAL A 147 -8.22 6.65 -20.53
N PRO A 148 -7.80 7.79 -21.10
CA PRO A 148 -7.26 8.90 -20.32
C PRO A 148 -8.28 9.48 -19.34
N ARG A 149 -7.84 9.87 -18.14
CA ARG A 149 -8.74 10.42 -17.12
C ARG A 149 -8.13 11.62 -16.40
N HIS A 150 -8.43 12.82 -16.87
CA HIS A 150 -8.15 14.06 -16.13
C HIS A 150 -9.23 14.37 -15.09
N ARG A 151 -8.80 14.86 -13.92
CA ARG A 151 -9.61 15.02 -12.70
C ARG A 151 -10.38 13.75 -12.33
N VAL A 152 -9.64 12.65 -12.34
CA VAL A 152 -10.09 11.31 -11.97
C VAL A 152 -10.26 11.18 -10.46
N GLY A 153 -11.29 10.46 -10.02
CA GLY A 153 -11.40 10.04 -8.63
C GLY A 153 -10.77 8.66 -8.43
N VAL A 154 -10.00 8.48 -7.35
CA VAL A 154 -9.29 7.22 -7.08
C VAL A 154 -9.51 6.80 -5.63
N ALA A 155 -9.82 5.53 -5.42
CA ALA A 155 -9.87 4.93 -4.09
C ALA A 155 -9.50 3.44 -4.12
N VAL A 156 -9.14 2.90 -2.97
CA VAL A 156 -8.76 1.48 -2.82
C VAL A 156 -9.84 0.74 -2.03
N MET A 157 -10.33 -0.36 -2.58
CA MET A 157 -11.33 -1.24 -1.98
C MET A 157 -10.95 -2.69 -2.26
N ASP A 158 -10.95 -3.53 -1.22
CA ASP A 158 -10.66 -4.96 -1.32
C ASP A 158 -9.32 -5.27 -2.05
N GLU A 159 -8.27 -4.51 -1.73
CA GLU A 159 -6.94 -4.63 -2.37
C GLU A 159 -6.91 -4.36 -3.88
N LEU A 160 -7.93 -3.69 -4.40
CA LEU A 160 -8.00 -3.20 -5.78
C LEU A 160 -8.08 -1.67 -5.77
N MET A 161 -7.52 -1.03 -6.80
CA MET A 161 -7.59 0.43 -6.96
C MET A 161 -8.58 0.81 -8.05
N TYR A 162 -9.59 1.60 -7.71
CA TYR A 162 -10.64 2.03 -8.63
C TYR A 162 -10.32 3.40 -9.20
N ALA A 163 -10.47 3.57 -10.51
CA ALA A 163 -10.42 4.85 -11.22
C ALA A 163 -11.84 5.18 -11.73
N VAL A 164 -12.36 6.32 -11.29
CA VAL A 164 -13.78 6.68 -11.44
C VAL A 164 -13.88 8.01 -12.21
N GLY A 165 -14.65 8.00 -13.30
CA GLY A 165 -14.98 9.20 -14.06
C GLY A 165 -13.76 9.89 -14.67
N GLY A 166 -13.75 11.23 -14.61
CA GLY A 166 -12.75 12.08 -15.27
C GLY A 166 -13.11 12.44 -16.71
N SER A 167 -12.15 12.93 -17.48
CA SER A 167 -12.33 13.27 -18.90
C SER A 167 -11.13 12.91 -19.78
N ALA A 168 -11.41 12.71 -21.07
CA ALA A 168 -10.45 12.70 -22.16
C ALA A 168 -10.86 13.72 -23.23
N GLY A 169 -10.16 14.84 -23.33
CA GLY A 169 -10.52 15.95 -24.20
C GLY A 169 -11.87 16.56 -23.83
N SER A 170 -12.83 16.51 -24.75
CA SER A 170 -14.21 16.95 -24.55
C SER A 170 -15.13 15.88 -23.96
N GLU A 171 -14.68 14.62 -23.89
CA GLU A 171 -15.49 13.51 -23.39
C GLU A 171 -15.40 13.43 -21.86
N TYR A 172 -16.55 13.51 -21.20
CA TYR A 172 -16.69 13.24 -19.76
C TYR A 172 -17.11 11.80 -19.54
N HIS A 173 -16.47 11.13 -18.58
CA HIS A 173 -16.67 9.71 -18.33
C HIS A 173 -17.61 9.46 -17.14
N ASN A 174 -18.48 8.46 -17.31
CA ASN A 174 -19.11 7.72 -16.22
C ASN A 174 -18.52 6.31 -16.06
N SER A 175 -17.58 5.91 -16.93
CA SER A 175 -16.94 4.60 -16.86
C SER A 175 -16.06 4.50 -15.61
N VAL A 176 -15.98 3.27 -15.10
CA VAL A 176 -15.19 2.93 -13.92
C VAL A 176 -14.44 1.64 -14.20
N GLU A 177 -13.19 1.59 -13.77
CA GLU A 177 -12.32 0.43 -13.88
C GLU A 177 -11.52 0.26 -12.59
N TYR A 178 -11.22 -0.99 -12.23
CA TYR A 178 -10.29 -1.28 -11.15
C TYR A 178 -8.99 -1.87 -11.69
N TYR A 179 -7.90 -1.61 -10.97
CA TYR A 179 -6.58 -2.16 -11.18
C TYR A 179 -6.28 -3.24 -10.16
N ASP A 180 -5.90 -4.41 -10.68
CA ASP A 180 -5.34 -5.50 -9.90
C ASP A 180 -3.80 -5.44 -9.97
N PRO A 181 -3.10 -5.14 -8.85
CA PRO A 181 -1.64 -5.01 -8.83
C PRO A 181 -0.92 -6.35 -8.98
N ASP A 182 -1.58 -7.48 -8.71
CA ASP A 182 -0.97 -8.81 -8.83
C ASP A 182 -0.96 -9.27 -10.29
N GLN A 183 -1.91 -8.77 -11.08
CA GLN A 183 -2.03 -9.07 -12.52
C GLN A 183 -1.52 -7.94 -13.42
N ASP A 184 -1.22 -6.77 -12.85
CA ASP A 184 -0.89 -5.53 -13.59
C ASP A 184 -1.93 -5.26 -14.69
N ARG A 185 -3.22 -5.28 -14.31
CA ARG A 185 -4.33 -5.22 -15.26
C ARG A 185 -5.52 -4.41 -14.77
N TRP A 186 -6.09 -3.63 -15.69
CA TRP A 186 -7.35 -2.91 -15.49
C TRP A 186 -8.55 -3.74 -15.98
N THR A 187 -9.64 -3.70 -15.22
CA THR A 187 -10.91 -4.35 -15.57
C THR A 187 -12.06 -3.36 -15.38
N LEU A 188 -12.91 -3.23 -16.39
CA LEU A 188 -14.12 -2.39 -16.31
C LEU A 188 -15.14 -3.00 -15.36
N VAL A 189 -15.82 -2.13 -14.62
CA VAL A 189 -17.01 -2.46 -13.82
C VAL A 189 -18.21 -1.68 -14.36
N GLN A 190 -19.38 -1.86 -13.74
CA GLN A 190 -20.56 -1.12 -14.11
C GLN A 190 -20.28 0.39 -14.10
N PRO A 191 -20.61 1.13 -15.18
CA PRO A 191 -20.47 2.57 -15.19
C PRO A 191 -21.46 3.22 -14.21
N MET A 192 -21.10 4.40 -13.71
CA MET A 192 -22.01 5.27 -12.97
C MET A 192 -23.19 5.69 -13.86
N HIS A 193 -24.29 6.12 -13.24
CA HIS A 193 -25.43 6.69 -13.96
C HIS A 193 -25.06 8.04 -14.58
N GLU A 194 -24.30 8.86 -13.85
CA GLU A 194 -23.88 10.18 -14.31
C GLU A 194 -22.40 10.23 -14.70
N LYS A 195 -22.09 11.06 -15.70
CA LYS A 195 -20.71 11.45 -16.01
C LYS A 195 -20.20 12.38 -14.90
N ARG A 196 -18.96 12.18 -14.45
CA ARG A 196 -18.41 12.97 -13.33
C ARG A 196 -16.93 13.33 -13.56
N LEU A 197 -16.67 14.58 -13.95
CA LEU A 197 -15.35 15.21 -13.93
C LEU A 197 -15.09 15.87 -12.57
N GLY A 198 -13.90 15.68 -11.99
CA GLY A 198 -13.57 16.26 -10.69
C GLY A 198 -14.46 15.71 -9.58
N VAL A 199 -14.75 14.41 -9.70
CA VAL A 199 -15.52 13.63 -8.74
C VAL A 199 -14.69 13.35 -7.49
N GLY A 200 -15.30 13.50 -6.32
CA GLY A 200 -14.71 13.01 -5.08
C GLY A 200 -15.06 11.53 -4.88
N VAL A 201 -14.08 10.71 -4.50
CA VAL A 201 -14.28 9.26 -4.36
C VAL A 201 -13.73 8.78 -3.03
N VAL A 202 -14.52 7.95 -2.33
CA VAL A 202 -14.13 7.40 -1.03
C VAL A 202 -14.76 6.04 -0.80
N VAL A 203 -14.15 5.24 0.07
CA VAL A 203 -14.66 3.92 0.45
C VAL A 203 -15.09 3.94 1.91
N VAL A 204 -16.32 3.50 2.18
CA VAL A 204 -16.84 3.29 3.54
C VAL A 204 -17.51 1.93 3.59
N ASN A 205 -17.13 1.08 4.54
CA ASN A 205 -17.69 -0.26 4.73
C ASN A 205 -17.74 -1.12 3.44
N ARG A 206 -16.68 -1.09 2.62
CA ARG A 206 -16.59 -1.79 1.32
C ARG A 206 -17.64 -1.34 0.29
N LEU A 207 -18.09 -0.10 0.39
CA LEU A 207 -18.88 0.57 -0.62
C LEU A 207 -18.10 1.77 -1.14
N LEU A 208 -18.09 1.94 -2.46
CA LEU A 208 -17.38 3.02 -3.13
C LEU A 208 -18.37 4.14 -3.46
N TYR A 209 -18.13 5.34 -2.94
CA TYR A 209 -19.01 6.49 -3.13
C TYR A 209 -18.38 7.45 -4.15
N ALA A 210 -19.17 7.86 -5.14
CA ALA A 210 -18.82 8.88 -6.13
C ALA A 210 -19.66 10.13 -5.88
N ILE A 211 -19.01 11.24 -5.54
CA ILE A 211 -19.65 12.41 -4.93
C ILE A 211 -19.41 13.65 -5.78
N GLY A 212 -20.50 14.29 -6.19
CA GLY A 212 -20.47 15.52 -6.98
C GLY A 212 -19.77 15.34 -8.32
N GLY A 213 -19.05 16.37 -8.75
CA GLY A 213 -18.37 16.46 -10.02
C GLY A 213 -19.12 17.34 -11.03
N PHE A 214 -18.84 17.12 -12.30
CA PHE A 214 -19.46 17.81 -13.43
C PHE A 214 -19.77 16.83 -14.55
N ASN A 215 -20.99 16.86 -15.06
CA ASN A 215 -21.45 15.95 -16.12
C ASN A 215 -21.25 16.48 -17.55
N GLY A 216 -20.73 17.71 -17.70
CA GLY A 216 -20.63 18.42 -18.98
C GLY A 216 -21.62 19.57 -19.12
N ILE A 217 -22.64 19.62 -18.26
CA ILE A 217 -23.70 20.63 -18.23
C ILE A 217 -23.76 21.27 -16.84
N ASP A 218 -23.95 20.46 -15.81
CA ASP A 218 -24.22 20.90 -14.44
C ASP A 218 -23.15 20.41 -13.47
N ARG A 219 -22.87 21.25 -12.46
CA ARG A 219 -22.14 20.82 -11.26
C ARG A 219 -23.11 20.00 -10.40
N LEU A 220 -22.64 18.90 -9.85
CA LEU A 220 -23.52 17.90 -9.26
C LEU A 220 -23.61 18.02 -7.74
N THR A 221 -24.83 17.89 -7.20
CA THR A 221 -25.09 17.55 -5.79
C THR A 221 -25.20 16.05 -5.56
N THR A 222 -25.45 15.29 -6.63
CA THR A 222 -25.76 13.87 -6.58
C THR A 222 -24.60 13.04 -6.07
N VAL A 223 -24.94 11.95 -5.39
CA VAL A 223 -23.99 10.97 -4.89
C VAL A 223 -24.46 9.58 -5.29
N GLU A 224 -23.54 8.77 -5.78
CA GLU A 224 -23.79 7.38 -6.14
C GLU A 224 -22.91 6.45 -5.30
N CYS A 225 -23.44 5.27 -4.99
CA CYS A 225 -22.81 4.24 -4.19
C CYS A 225 -22.70 2.94 -4.98
N TYR A 226 -21.48 2.49 -5.22
CA TYR A 226 -21.17 1.24 -5.91
C TYR A 226 -21.09 0.07 -4.94
N HIS A 227 -21.80 -0.99 -5.29
CA HIS A 227 -21.89 -2.24 -4.56
C HIS A 227 -21.09 -3.30 -5.32
N PRO A 228 -19.93 -3.75 -4.80
CA PRO A 228 -19.05 -4.66 -5.52
C PRO A 228 -19.62 -6.08 -5.67
N GLU A 229 -20.57 -6.48 -4.83
CA GLU A 229 -21.11 -7.85 -4.82
C GLU A 229 -22.09 -8.12 -5.97
N ASN A 230 -22.83 -7.11 -6.42
CA ASN A 230 -23.77 -7.17 -7.55
C ASN A 230 -23.31 -6.33 -8.75
N ASN A 231 -22.19 -5.59 -8.64
CA ASN A 231 -21.68 -4.72 -9.69
C ASN A 231 -22.73 -3.68 -10.12
N GLU A 232 -23.31 -2.97 -9.15
CA GLU A 232 -24.36 -1.96 -9.40
C GLU A 232 -24.07 -0.66 -8.66
N TRP A 233 -24.51 0.45 -9.26
CA TRP A 233 -24.53 1.75 -8.62
C TRP A 233 -25.95 2.04 -8.12
N THR A 234 -26.07 2.79 -7.02
CA THR A 234 -27.35 3.34 -6.55
C THR A 234 -27.18 4.77 -6.12
N PHE A 235 -28.16 5.63 -6.41
CA PHE A 235 -28.16 6.99 -5.88
C PHE A 235 -28.42 6.97 -4.37
N VAL A 236 -27.66 7.77 -3.63
CA VAL A 236 -27.92 8.06 -2.21
C VAL A 236 -28.30 9.52 -2.05
N LYS A 237 -28.55 9.96 -0.81
CA LYS A 237 -28.99 11.32 -0.53
C LYS A 237 -28.01 12.34 -1.13
N PRO A 238 -28.47 13.32 -1.93
CA PRO A 238 -27.61 14.33 -2.52
C PRO A 238 -27.10 15.31 -1.45
N MET A 239 -25.97 15.95 -1.74
CA MET A 239 -25.44 17.07 -0.96
C MET A 239 -26.36 18.28 -1.02
N GLN A 240 -26.19 19.22 -0.10
CA GLN A 240 -26.90 20.49 -0.08
C GLN A 240 -26.37 21.46 -1.15
N TYR A 241 -25.07 21.40 -1.47
CA TYR A 241 -24.43 22.28 -2.45
C TYR A 241 -23.85 21.50 -3.62
N GLU A 242 -23.89 22.10 -4.80
CA GLU A 242 -23.24 21.59 -6.00
C GLU A 242 -21.72 21.73 -5.85
N ARG A 243 -20.98 20.66 -6.16
CA ARG A 243 -19.54 20.64 -5.95
C ARG A 243 -18.82 19.89 -7.06
N SER A 244 -17.93 20.56 -7.78
CA SER A 244 -16.87 19.89 -8.55
C SER A 244 -15.49 20.20 -7.97
N GLY A 245 -14.57 19.23 -8.06
CA GLY A 245 -13.21 19.39 -7.53
C GLY A 245 -13.19 19.67 -6.03
N ALA A 246 -14.13 19.11 -5.27
CA ALA A 246 -14.10 19.13 -3.82
C ALA A 246 -13.10 18.09 -3.29
N GLY A 247 -12.57 18.32 -2.10
CA GLY A 247 -11.81 17.31 -1.38
C GLY A 247 -12.78 16.36 -0.67
N VAL A 248 -12.57 15.05 -0.79
CA VAL A 248 -13.41 14.03 -0.16
C VAL A 248 -12.57 13.01 0.59
N ALA A 249 -12.96 12.72 1.83
CA ALA A 249 -12.31 11.73 2.68
C ALA A 249 -13.33 11.16 3.68
N ALA A 250 -13.01 10.01 4.28
CA ALA A 250 -13.87 9.38 5.27
C ALA A 250 -13.16 9.19 6.60
N ILE A 251 -13.91 9.33 7.69
CA ILE A 251 -13.49 8.93 9.04
C ILE A 251 -14.64 8.09 9.60
N ASN A 252 -14.35 6.82 9.89
CA ASN A 252 -15.36 5.84 10.30
C ASN A 252 -16.50 5.73 9.26
N GLN A 253 -17.75 5.90 9.70
CA GLN A 253 -18.96 5.88 8.87
C GLN A 253 -19.25 7.21 8.16
N TYR A 254 -18.48 8.25 8.47
CA TYR A 254 -18.76 9.60 8.00
C TYR A 254 -17.91 9.93 6.78
N ILE A 255 -18.58 10.45 5.74
CA ILE A 255 -17.92 11.01 4.56
C ILE A 255 -17.91 12.52 4.68
N TYR A 256 -16.78 13.15 4.41
CA TYR A 256 -16.60 14.59 4.49
C TYR A 256 -16.32 15.14 3.10
N VAL A 257 -17.00 16.23 2.74
CA VAL A 257 -16.84 16.93 1.47
C VAL A 257 -16.47 18.38 1.75
N VAL A 258 -15.25 18.76 1.38
CA VAL A 258 -14.65 20.07 1.71
C VAL A 258 -14.49 20.89 0.45
N GLY A 259 -15.04 22.10 0.45
CA GLY A 259 -14.88 23.07 -0.63
C GLY A 259 -15.39 22.57 -1.99
N GLY A 260 -14.67 22.89 -3.05
CA GLY A 260 -15.09 22.67 -4.43
C GLY A 260 -15.58 23.95 -5.11
N PHE A 261 -16.15 23.79 -6.30
CA PHE A 261 -16.66 24.86 -7.14
C PHE A 261 -18.11 24.58 -7.55
N ASP A 262 -19.00 25.53 -7.25
CA ASP A 262 -20.46 25.44 -7.48
C ASP A 262 -20.90 25.93 -8.88
N GLY A 263 -19.95 26.26 -9.75
CA GLY A 263 -20.24 26.86 -11.06
C GLY A 263 -20.06 28.38 -11.09
N THR A 264 -20.13 29.03 -9.94
CA THR A 264 -19.95 30.49 -9.79
C THR A 264 -18.72 30.84 -8.95
N ARG A 265 -18.50 30.15 -7.82
CA ARG A 265 -17.46 30.46 -6.84
C ARG A 265 -16.89 29.22 -6.18
N GLN A 266 -15.69 29.38 -5.65
CA GLN A 266 -15.08 28.41 -4.75
C GLN A 266 -15.86 28.40 -3.42
N LEU A 267 -15.94 27.24 -2.79
CA LEU A 267 -16.68 27.04 -1.55
C LEU A 267 -15.72 26.88 -0.36
N SER A 268 -16.10 27.45 0.79
CA SER A 268 -15.50 27.18 2.10
C SER A 268 -16.34 26.21 2.94
N THR A 269 -17.59 25.96 2.56
CA THR A 269 -18.50 25.10 3.30
C THR A 269 -18.01 23.65 3.27
N VAL A 270 -18.29 22.95 4.36
CA VAL A 270 -17.94 21.54 4.54
C VAL A 270 -19.19 20.77 4.95
N GLU A 271 -19.45 19.67 4.27
CA GLU A 271 -20.58 18.81 4.51
C GLU A 271 -20.10 17.43 5.00
N ARG A 272 -20.80 16.87 5.99
CA ARG A 272 -20.58 15.51 6.48
C ARG A 272 -21.81 14.66 6.20
N TYR A 273 -21.62 13.50 5.57
CA TYR A 273 -22.65 12.49 5.37
C TYR A 273 -22.48 11.35 6.36
N ASP A 274 -23.55 11.04 7.08
CA ASP A 274 -23.66 9.80 7.85
C ASP A 274 -24.18 8.68 6.96
N THR A 275 -23.33 7.70 6.66
CA THR A 275 -23.69 6.56 5.81
C THR A 275 -24.70 5.60 6.45
N GLU A 276 -24.87 5.63 7.78
CA GLU A 276 -25.84 4.79 8.50
C GLU A 276 -27.21 5.46 8.61
N ASN A 277 -27.23 6.76 8.88
CA ASN A 277 -28.48 7.52 9.07
C ASN A 277 -28.96 8.24 7.80
N HIS A 278 -28.16 8.24 6.73
CA HIS A 278 -28.46 8.89 5.45
C HIS A 278 -28.80 10.37 5.59
N ILE A 279 -28.00 11.09 6.38
CA ILE A 279 -28.16 12.54 6.60
C ILE A 279 -26.88 13.30 6.26
N TRP A 280 -27.07 14.46 5.65
CA TRP A 280 -26.03 15.46 5.46
C TRP A 280 -26.17 16.54 6.52
N GLU A 281 -25.05 16.99 7.05
CA GLU A 281 -24.96 18.12 7.97
C GLU A 281 -23.83 19.05 7.54
N LEU A 282 -24.03 20.35 7.76
CA LEU A 282 -22.96 21.32 7.65
C LEU A 282 -22.14 21.32 8.93
N ILE A 283 -20.82 21.26 8.77
CA ILE A 283 -19.85 21.34 9.86
C ILE A 283 -19.03 22.63 9.72
N ALA A 284 -18.03 22.81 10.59
CA ALA A 284 -17.20 24.01 10.53
C ALA A 284 -16.59 24.22 9.13
N PRO A 285 -16.69 25.43 8.55
CA PRO A 285 -16.11 25.73 7.25
C PRO A 285 -14.59 25.85 7.33
N VAL A 286 -13.91 25.65 6.19
CA VAL A 286 -12.49 25.99 6.07
C VAL A 286 -12.31 27.51 6.02
N GLY A 287 -11.15 28.01 6.43
CA GLY A 287 -10.86 29.44 6.51
C GLY A 287 -10.83 30.14 5.14
N ILE A 288 -10.38 29.43 4.09
CA ILE A 288 -10.31 29.96 2.73
C ILE A 288 -11.10 29.06 1.79
N ALA A 289 -12.06 29.65 1.05
CA ALA A 289 -12.82 28.96 0.03
C ALA A 289 -11.90 28.47 -1.10
N ARG A 290 -12.00 27.18 -1.46
CA ARG A 290 -11.07 26.58 -2.43
C ARG A 290 -11.67 25.40 -3.19
N SER A 291 -11.16 25.19 -4.40
CA SER A 291 -11.46 24.04 -5.25
C SER A 291 -10.16 23.35 -5.69
N ALA A 292 -10.28 22.14 -6.26
CA ALA A 292 -9.15 21.31 -6.68
C ALA A 292 -8.09 21.16 -5.57
N LEU A 293 -8.54 21.08 -4.31
CA LEU A 293 -7.75 20.70 -3.16
C LEU A 293 -7.66 19.17 -3.05
N SER A 294 -6.67 18.68 -2.32
CA SER A 294 -6.68 17.30 -1.83
C SER A 294 -7.19 17.25 -0.38
N LEU A 295 -7.87 16.17 -0.03
CA LEU A 295 -8.33 15.91 1.34
C LEU A 295 -7.94 14.48 1.72
N THR A 296 -7.26 14.31 2.84
CA THR A 296 -6.92 12.97 3.36
C THR A 296 -7.26 12.84 4.84
N SER A 297 -7.62 11.64 5.25
CA SER A 297 -7.84 11.28 6.66
C SER A 297 -6.59 10.59 7.22
N LEU A 298 -6.13 11.03 8.39
CA LEU A 298 -5.05 10.38 9.13
C LEU A 298 -5.31 10.54 10.63
N ASP A 299 -5.30 9.42 11.36
CA ASP A 299 -5.54 9.35 12.80
C ASP A 299 -6.80 10.10 13.29
N GLY A 300 -7.89 9.97 12.53
CA GLY A 300 -9.18 10.56 12.88
C GLY A 300 -9.26 12.07 12.71
N LYS A 301 -8.29 12.69 12.02
CA LYS A 301 -8.32 14.08 11.57
C LYS A 301 -8.33 14.16 10.04
N LEU A 302 -8.80 15.29 9.51
CA LEU A 302 -8.73 15.57 8.07
C LEU A 302 -7.66 16.62 7.79
N TYR A 303 -6.95 16.46 6.68
CA TYR A 303 -5.95 17.41 6.19
C TYR A 303 -6.41 17.93 4.83
N ALA A 304 -6.87 19.18 4.77
CA ALA A 304 -7.23 19.89 3.55
C ALA A 304 -6.01 20.62 3.02
N ILE A 305 -5.54 20.25 1.83
CA ILE A 305 -4.21 20.62 1.32
C ILE A 305 -4.35 21.42 0.02
N GLY A 306 -3.76 22.63 0.02
CA GLY A 306 -3.63 23.51 -1.13
C GLY A 306 -4.96 23.86 -1.82
N GLY A 307 -4.96 23.89 -3.15
CA GLY A 307 -6.15 24.19 -3.95
C GLY A 307 -6.08 25.57 -4.62
N PHE A 308 -7.20 26.01 -5.19
CA PHE A 308 -7.35 27.27 -5.90
C PHE A 308 -8.56 28.03 -5.35
N ASP A 309 -8.39 29.30 -4.96
CA ASP A 309 -9.43 30.15 -4.34
C ASP A 309 -10.21 31.03 -5.34
N GLY A 310 -9.91 30.91 -6.65
CA GLY A 310 -10.45 31.79 -7.70
C GLY A 310 -9.42 32.80 -8.22
N THR A 311 -8.37 33.07 -7.45
CA THR A 311 -7.29 34.03 -7.79
C THR A 311 -5.90 33.41 -7.65
N ASN A 312 -5.63 32.73 -6.54
CA ASN A 312 -4.33 32.22 -6.15
C ASN A 312 -4.32 30.69 -6.02
N PHE A 313 -3.15 30.11 -6.31
CA PHE A 313 -2.84 28.73 -5.95
C PHE A 313 -2.34 28.68 -4.51
N LEU A 314 -3.01 27.91 -3.68
CA LEU A 314 -2.81 27.93 -2.23
C LEU A 314 -1.74 26.91 -1.82
N SER A 315 -0.87 27.28 -0.89
CA SER A 315 0.04 26.36 -0.18
C SER A 315 -0.50 25.94 1.19
N ILE A 316 -1.61 26.54 1.64
CA ILE A 316 -2.13 26.35 2.99
C ILE A 316 -2.55 24.90 3.21
N VAL A 317 -2.39 24.46 4.45
CA VAL A 317 -2.94 23.20 4.96
C VAL A 317 -3.80 23.54 6.16
N GLU A 318 -5.02 23.01 6.19
CA GLU A 318 -5.91 23.12 7.35
C GLU A 318 -6.25 21.73 7.87
N VAL A 319 -6.21 21.56 9.19
CA VAL A 319 -6.43 20.30 9.88
C VAL A 319 -7.73 20.35 10.67
N TYR A 320 -8.67 19.47 10.34
CA TYR A 320 -9.95 19.37 11.04
C TYR A 320 -9.89 18.32 12.15
N ASP A 321 -10.38 18.69 13.33
CA ASP A 321 -10.67 17.76 14.41
C ASP A 321 -12.19 17.55 14.56
N PRO A 322 -12.71 16.34 14.23
CA PRO A 322 -14.13 16.02 14.40
C PRO A 322 -14.65 16.11 15.84
N LYS A 323 -13.77 16.03 16.85
CA LYS A 323 -14.17 16.08 18.27
C LYS A 323 -14.52 17.48 18.73
N THR A 324 -13.80 18.47 18.22
CA THR A 324 -14.02 19.89 18.56
C THR A 324 -14.82 20.60 17.48
N ASN A 325 -14.99 19.99 16.31
CA ASN A 325 -15.59 20.61 15.13
C ASN A 325 -14.89 21.93 14.76
N THR A 326 -13.56 21.90 14.70
CA THR A 326 -12.73 23.08 14.38
C THR A 326 -11.64 22.74 13.38
N TRP A 327 -11.27 23.74 12.58
CA TRP A 327 -10.10 23.71 11.71
C TRP A 327 -8.95 24.49 12.36
N GLU A 328 -7.75 23.95 12.27
CA GLU A 328 -6.51 24.60 12.71
C GLU A 328 -5.53 24.71 11.54
N GLN A 329 -4.67 25.72 11.56
CA GLN A 329 -3.64 25.87 10.54
C GLN A 329 -2.56 24.79 10.72
N GLY A 330 -2.32 24.01 9.66
CA GLY A 330 -1.24 23.04 9.57
C GLY A 330 0.03 23.62 8.93
N THR A 331 1.05 22.77 8.77
CA THR A 331 2.28 23.15 8.05
C THR A 331 1.99 23.31 6.56
N PRO A 332 2.24 24.49 5.95
CA PRO A 332 1.95 24.72 4.54
C PRO A 332 2.86 23.89 3.63
N LEU A 333 2.41 23.65 2.40
CA LEU A 333 3.23 23.14 1.31
C LEU A 333 4.40 24.09 1.01
N ASN A 334 5.48 23.55 0.42
CA ASN A 334 6.62 24.38 0.00
C ASN A 334 6.27 25.35 -1.14
N SER A 335 5.25 25.05 -1.94
CA SER A 335 4.73 25.95 -2.97
C SER A 335 3.23 25.77 -3.18
N GLY A 336 2.56 26.87 -3.53
CA GLY A 336 1.12 26.88 -3.77
C GLY A 336 0.74 26.15 -5.05
N ARG A 337 -0.24 25.25 -4.97
CA ARG A 337 -0.64 24.40 -6.10
C ARG A 337 -2.06 23.85 -5.92
N SER A 338 -2.73 23.56 -7.03
CA SER A 338 -4.04 22.88 -7.06
C SER A 338 -3.99 21.61 -7.91
N GLY A 339 -5.03 20.79 -7.85
CA GLY A 339 -5.15 19.56 -8.66
C GLY A 339 -4.04 18.53 -8.39
N HIS A 340 -3.42 18.57 -7.22
CA HIS A 340 -2.55 17.50 -6.74
C HIS A 340 -3.40 16.44 -6.04
N ALA A 341 -2.83 15.26 -5.82
CA ALA A 341 -3.47 14.20 -5.05
C ALA A 341 -2.63 13.86 -3.83
N SER A 342 -3.28 13.41 -2.76
CA SER A 342 -2.61 12.95 -1.56
C SER A 342 -3.04 11.54 -1.13
N ALA A 343 -2.12 10.81 -0.50
CA ALA A 343 -2.39 9.51 0.10
C ALA A 343 -1.57 9.31 1.37
N VAL A 344 -2.05 8.47 2.28
CA VAL A 344 -1.44 8.24 3.60
C VAL A 344 -0.76 6.88 3.71
N ILE A 345 0.35 6.83 4.42
CA ILE A 345 1.01 5.58 4.80
C ILE A 345 1.51 5.64 6.25
N TYR A 346 1.44 4.48 6.91
CA TYR A 346 2.11 4.20 8.17
C TYR A 346 3.43 3.49 7.85
N GLN A 347 4.56 4.21 7.87
CA GLN A 347 5.87 3.69 7.49
C GLN A 347 6.55 3.01 8.68
N PRO A 348 6.81 1.68 8.63
CA PRO A 348 7.45 0.97 9.73
C PRO A 348 8.82 1.58 10.05
N ALA A 349 9.12 1.74 11.35
CA ALA A 349 10.40 2.29 11.83
C ALA A 349 11.63 1.43 11.45
N CYS A 350 11.44 0.25 10.88
CA CYS A 350 12.50 -0.68 10.50
C CYS A 350 12.41 -1.04 9.01
N ALA A 351 12.54 -0.02 8.15
CA ALA A 351 12.74 -0.19 6.71
C ALA A 351 14.17 -0.66 6.36
N THR A 352 15.02 -0.97 7.35
CA THR A 352 16.39 -1.47 7.15
C THR A 352 16.52 -3.00 7.14
N ASN A 353 15.53 -3.76 7.63
CA ASN A 353 15.69 -5.22 7.85
C ASN A 353 14.69 -6.12 7.11
N PHE A 354 13.88 -5.58 6.19
CA PHE A 354 12.98 -6.41 5.35
C PHE A 354 13.68 -6.99 4.10
N MET A 355 14.98 -6.70 3.90
CA MET A 355 15.76 -7.15 2.74
C MET A 355 16.22 -8.62 2.80
N ASP A 356 16.30 -9.25 3.97
CA ASP A 356 16.78 -10.65 4.03
C ASP A 356 15.74 -11.69 3.56
N CYS A 357 14.46 -11.31 3.42
CA CYS A 357 13.39 -12.28 3.14
C CYS A 357 12.99 -12.34 1.65
N MET A 358 13.10 -11.24 0.90
CA MET A 358 12.68 -11.22 -0.51
C MET A 358 13.80 -11.61 -1.51
N ASP A 359 15.07 -11.44 -1.13
CA ASP A 359 16.20 -11.87 -1.97
C ASP A 359 16.40 -13.41 -1.96
N ALA A 360 15.75 -14.12 -1.02
CA ALA A 360 15.77 -15.58 -0.93
C ALA A 360 14.74 -16.29 -1.83
N GLU A 361 13.70 -15.58 -2.28
CA GLU A 361 12.64 -16.16 -3.12
C GLU A 361 12.90 -16.01 -4.62
N THR A 362 13.69 -15.01 -5.03
CA THR A 362 14.09 -14.80 -6.43
C THR A 362 15.23 -15.71 -6.88
N THR A 363 15.99 -16.31 -5.96
CA THR A 363 17.14 -17.19 -6.26
C THR A 363 16.80 -18.69 -6.32
N LYS A 364 15.53 -19.10 -6.16
CA LYS A 364 15.12 -20.53 -6.14
C LYS A 364 14.29 -21.00 -7.33
N ARG A 365 14.30 -20.29 -8.47
CA ARG A 365 13.67 -20.76 -9.71
C ARG A 365 14.63 -20.71 -10.91
N SER A 366 15.71 -21.48 -10.85
CA SER A 366 16.45 -21.89 -12.05
C SER A 366 17.33 -23.11 -11.77
N GLY A 367 17.02 -24.23 -12.44
CA GLY A 367 17.73 -25.52 -12.38
C GLY A 367 16.79 -26.63 -11.89
N SER A 368 16.63 -27.78 -12.54
CA SER A 368 17.18 -28.39 -13.76
C SER A 368 16.19 -29.54 -14.13
N ASP A 369 16.05 -29.95 -15.40
CA ASP A 369 16.57 -31.22 -15.95
C ASP A 369 15.91 -31.56 -17.33
N PRO A 370 16.41 -32.56 -18.10
CA PRO A 370 16.71 -32.42 -19.53
C PRO A 370 15.76 -33.16 -20.49
N CYS A 371 15.77 -32.79 -21.78
CA CYS A 371 15.16 -33.57 -22.88
C CYS A 371 16.17 -34.52 -23.52
N PRO A 372 15.81 -35.79 -23.81
CA PRO A 372 16.63 -36.71 -24.56
C PRO A 372 16.38 -36.62 -26.08
N ASP A 373 17.48 -36.86 -26.78
CA ASP A 373 17.68 -37.00 -28.21
C ASP A 373 16.99 -38.26 -28.78
N GLN A 374 16.30 -38.18 -29.92
CA GLN A 374 16.12 -39.31 -30.84
C GLN A 374 15.99 -38.85 -32.30
N THR A 375 16.95 -39.34 -33.08
CA THR A 375 17.05 -39.37 -34.54
C THR A 375 16.15 -40.46 -35.14
N SER A 376 15.51 -40.20 -36.29
CA SER A 376 15.28 -41.18 -37.38
C SER A 376 14.63 -40.47 -38.59
N LYS A 377 15.33 -40.39 -39.72
CA LYS A 377 15.30 -41.27 -40.92
C LYS A 377 14.29 -40.82 -42.00
N ARG A 378 14.89 -40.55 -43.17
CA ARG A 378 14.51 -40.99 -44.55
C ARG A 378 13.12 -40.59 -45.04
N GLU A 379 12.99 -39.78 -46.09
CA GLU A 379 13.35 -39.96 -47.51
C GLU A 379 12.02 -39.77 -48.25
N TYR A 380 11.93 -38.83 -49.19
CA TYR A 380 11.32 -39.12 -50.49
C TYR A 380 11.79 -38.07 -51.49
N ASN A 381 12.50 -38.58 -52.49
CA ASN A 381 12.87 -37.90 -53.73
C ASN A 381 11.62 -37.47 -54.49
N ASN A 382 11.67 -36.35 -55.23
CA ASN A 382 11.80 -36.45 -56.68
C ASN A 382 11.97 -35.09 -57.40
N GLN A 383 12.99 -35.10 -58.26
CA GLN A 383 13.01 -34.61 -59.65
C GLN A 383 13.22 -33.11 -59.95
N MET A 384 14.49 -32.86 -60.28
CA MET A 384 15.04 -32.10 -61.43
C MET A 384 14.10 -31.28 -62.33
N GLY A 385 14.57 -30.07 -62.65
CA GLY A 385 14.21 -29.32 -63.85
C GLY A 385 15.00 -28.00 -63.93
N HIS A 386 16.10 -28.00 -64.69
CA HIS A 386 17.00 -26.87 -64.94
C HIS A 386 16.34 -25.65 -65.58
N ASN A 387 16.78 -24.43 -65.22
CA ASN A 387 17.35 -23.43 -66.15
C ASN A 387 17.87 -22.16 -65.43
N PHE A 388 19.19 -21.92 -65.57
CA PHE A 388 19.89 -20.63 -65.39
C PHE A 388 20.26 -20.09 -66.80
N PRO A 389 20.54 -18.78 -66.96
CA PRO A 389 21.93 -18.26 -66.89
C PRO A 389 22.03 -16.98 -66.01
N SER A 390 23.02 -16.79 -65.11
CA SER A 390 24.44 -16.36 -65.30
C SER A 390 24.54 -14.88 -65.78
N LYS A 391 25.30 -13.91 -65.24
CA LYS A 391 26.67 -13.79 -64.66
C LYS A 391 26.78 -12.42 -63.96
N GLU A 392 27.36 -12.25 -62.77
CA GLU A 392 28.80 -12.11 -62.39
C GLU A 392 29.52 -10.80 -62.77
N ASN A 393 29.94 -10.05 -61.73
CA ASN A 393 31.26 -9.42 -61.45
C ASN A 393 31.05 -8.40 -60.28
N GLY A 394 31.60 -8.55 -59.07
CA GLY A 394 33.03 -8.43 -58.67
C GLY A 394 33.46 -6.96 -58.73
N GLY A 395 33.99 -6.25 -57.73
CA GLY A 395 34.46 -6.44 -56.35
C GLY A 395 35.17 -5.12 -55.93
N ASP A 396 35.34 -4.88 -54.61
CA ASP A 396 36.09 -3.80 -53.94
C ASP A 396 35.61 -2.33 -54.15
N CYS A 397 35.59 -1.40 -53.16
CA CYS A 397 36.40 -1.23 -51.96
C CYS A 397 35.79 -0.20 -50.95
N MET A 398 36.20 -0.27 -49.67
CA MET A 398 36.14 0.76 -48.57
C MET A 398 34.78 1.06 -47.90
N ARG A 399 34.59 1.04 -46.57
CA ARG A 399 35.50 0.99 -45.40
C ARG A 399 34.72 0.53 -44.15
N PHE A 400 35.43 -0.18 -43.28
CA PHE A 400 35.06 -0.60 -41.93
C PHE A 400 35.28 0.50 -40.87
N HIS A 401 34.59 0.29 -39.73
CA HIS A 401 35.05 0.43 -38.32
C HIS A 401 34.26 1.41 -37.45
N THR A 402 33.34 0.85 -36.65
CA THR A 402 33.05 1.37 -35.30
C THR A 402 34.10 0.82 -34.34
N SER A 403 35.00 1.70 -33.92
CA SER A 403 36.10 1.42 -33.01
C SER A 403 35.63 1.15 -31.58
N PHE A 404 36.00 -0.02 -31.07
CA PHE A 404 36.36 -0.18 -29.67
C PHE A 404 37.49 0.78 -29.30
N GLY A 405 37.39 1.40 -28.13
CA GLY A 405 38.42 2.25 -27.56
C GLY A 405 38.32 2.24 -26.05
N GLY A 406 38.78 1.17 -25.43
CA GLY A 406 39.19 1.18 -24.04
C GLY A 406 40.58 1.81 -23.91
N ASN A 407 40.79 2.59 -22.85
CA ASN A 407 42.06 2.69 -22.15
C ASN A 407 41.73 2.85 -20.66
N SER A 408 41.89 1.78 -19.88
CA SER A 408 43.13 1.46 -19.17
C SER A 408 43.20 2.15 -17.80
N CYS A 409 42.58 1.53 -16.78
CA CYS A 409 43.11 1.60 -15.42
C CYS A 409 43.31 0.18 -14.90
N ARG A 410 44.58 -0.15 -14.64
CA ARG A 410 45.11 -1.42 -14.15
C ARG A 410 44.91 -1.48 -12.64
N ASN A 411 44.07 -2.38 -12.14
CA ASN A 411 44.24 -3.05 -10.83
C ASN A 411 43.17 -4.11 -10.52
N CYS A 412 42.75 -4.88 -11.51
CA CYS A 412 41.90 -6.06 -11.28
C CYS A 412 42.46 -7.21 -12.11
N ASP A 413 43.54 -7.80 -11.61
CA ASP A 413 43.88 -9.22 -11.79
C ASP A 413 45.27 -9.44 -11.21
N PHE A 414 45.34 -9.83 -9.93
CA PHE A 414 46.47 -10.58 -9.42
C PHE A 414 45.97 -11.58 -8.37
N GLU A 415 46.27 -12.84 -8.65
CA GLU A 415 46.37 -13.98 -7.71
C GLU A 415 45.09 -14.72 -7.28
N MET A 416 44.57 -15.53 -8.22
CA MET A 416 44.27 -16.92 -7.89
C MET A 416 45.56 -17.76 -8.03
N GLN A 417 46.08 -18.21 -6.89
CA GLN A 417 46.83 -19.45 -6.63
C GLN A 417 48.14 -19.28 -5.83
N GLN A 418 48.13 -19.98 -4.69
CA GLN A 418 49.24 -20.32 -3.78
C GLN A 418 49.79 -19.22 -2.87
N ARG A 419 49.17 -19.07 -1.68
CA ARG A 419 49.93 -19.12 -0.41
C ARG A 419 49.13 -19.88 0.65
N LYS A 420 49.74 -21.00 1.05
CA LYS A 420 49.43 -21.82 2.22
C LYS A 420 49.55 -20.98 3.50
N TYR A 421 48.64 -21.24 4.44
CA TYR A 421 48.65 -20.89 5.87
C TYR A 421 48.89 -19.42 6.25
N CYS A 422 47.78 -18.71 6.53
CA CYS A 422 47.71 -17.74 7.63
C CYS A 422 46.44 -18.00 8.43
N ILE A 423 46.62 -18.13 9.73
CA ILE A 423 45.65 -18.51 10.75
C ILE A 423 44.58 -17.42 10.86
N PHE A 424 43.32 -17.76 10.57
CA PHE A 424 42.18 -16.95 11.00
C PHE A 424 41.69 -17.44 12.35
N GLN A 425 41.88 -16.58 13.34
CA GLN A 425 41.41 -16.72 14.70
C GLN A 425 39.87 -16.72 14.70
N CYS A 426 39.31 -17.76 15.31
CA CYS A 426 37.89 -18.03 15.39
C CYS A 426 37.17 -16.94 16.20
N LEU A 427 36.30 -16.16 15.56
CA LEU A 427 35.33 -15.29 16.23
C LEU A 427 33.90 -15.78 15.96
N ASN A 428 33.51 -16.69 16.87
CA ASN A 428 32.16 -17.05 17.31
C ASN A 428 31.37 -18.15 16.56
N PRO A 429 31.56 -19.43 16.94
CA PRO A 429 30.82 -20.59 16.44
C PRO A 429 29.64 -20.96 17.35
N LYS A 430 28.63 -20.08 17.50
CA LYS A 430 27.44 -20.37 18.33
C LYS A 430 26.12 -19.91 17.70
N SER A 431 25.68 -20.61 16.67
CA SER A 431 24.26 -20.59 16.25
C SER A 431 23.78 -21.89 15.60
N ASN A 432 24.64 -22.92 15.53
CA ASN A 432 24.26 -24.21 14.93
C ASN A 432 23.85 -25.28 15.96
N TRP A 433 23.72 -24.94 17.26
CA TRP A 433 23.16 -25.89 18.23
C TRP A 433 21.63 -25.83 18.25
N ILE A 434 20.99 -24.68 18.05
CA ILE A 434 19.54 -24.52 18.31
C ILE A 434 18.71 -25.31 17.31
N PHE A 435 19.12 -25.32 16.04
CA PHE A 435 18.47 -26.12 15.01
C PHE A 435 18.77 -27.62 15.17
N LYS A 436 20.00 -28.01 15.51
CA LYS A 436 20.34 -29.41 15.82
C LYS A 436 19.68 -29.93 17.11
N TYR A 437 19.43 -29.05 18.08
CA TYR A 437 18.74 -29.38 19.33
C TYR A 437 17.23 -29.51 19.11
N PHE A 438 16.63 -28.66 18.26
CA PHE A 438 15.22 -28.79 17.85
C PHE A 438 14.98 -30.07 17.03
N GLU A 439 15.86 -30.41 16.09
CA GLU A 439 15.79 -31.68 15.36
C GLU A 439 16.01 -32.89 16.27
N TYR A 440 16.96 -32.83 17.22
CA TYR A 440 17.23 -33.91 18.17
C TYR A 440 16.08 -34.14 19.16
N ILE A 441 15.45 -33.07 19.65
CA ILE A 441 14.27 -33.13 20.52
C ILE A 441 13.05 -33.66 19.76
N LEU A 442 12.83 -33.22 18.52
CA LEU A 442 11.73 -33.69 17.67
C LEU A 442 11.93 -35.16 17.27
N HIS A 443 13.17 -35.58 17.01
CA HIS A 443 13.51 -36.97 16.69
C HIS A 443 13.38 -37.92 17.89
N LEU A 444 13.70 -37.46 19.11
CA LEU A 444 13.48 -38.24 20.34
C LEU A 444 11.99 -38.34 20.71
N TYR A 445 11.20 -37.30 20.44
CA TYR A 445 9.75 -37.27 20.71
C TYR A 445 8.96 -38.20 19.78
N LEU A 446 9.37 -38.28 18.51
CA LEU A 446 8.70 -39.11 17.49
C LEU A 446 9.07 -40.59 17.54
N LYS A 447 10.24 -40.96 18.12
CA LYS A 447 10.77 -42.33 18.03
C LYS A 447 10.65 -43.19 19.30
N LYS A 448 10.39 -42.62 20.49
CA LYS A 448 10.39 -43.40 21.74
C LYS A 448 9.15 -43.35 22.62
N GLY A 449 8.16 -42.48 22.39
CA GLY A 449 6.86 -42.60 23.07
C GLY A 449 6.91 -42.81 24.59
N ILE A 450 7.78 -42.11 25.33
CA ILE A 450 7.87 -42.24 26.80
C ILE A 450 7.22 -41.02 27.47
N LEU A 451 6.26 -41.32 28.35
CA LEU A 451 5.59 -40.40 29.27
C LEU A 451 6.44 -40.11 30.52
N ALA A 452 6.26 -38.88 31.01
CA ALA A 452 6.29 -38.45 32.41
C ALA A 452 7.63 -38.21 33.14
N SER A 453 7.70 -36.98 33.69
CA SER A 453 8.10 -36.60 35.06
C SER A 453 9.45 -37.04 35.63
N GLN A 454 10.15 -36.07 36.22
CA GLN A 454 11.34 -36.16 37.09
C GLN A 454 12.70 -35.94 36.40
N SER A 455 13.01 -34.66 36.17
CA SER A 455 14.38 -34.13 36.28
C SER A 455 14.35 -32.60 36.12
N ILE A 456 13.83 -31.91 37.15
CA ILE A 456 14.03 -30.48 37.36
C ILE A 456 14.56 -30.33 38.78
N PHE A 457 15.87 -30.46 38.96
CA PHE A 457 16.62 -29.90 40.09
C PHE A 457 18.09 -29.87 39.69
N LEU A 458 18.56 -28.70 39.25
CA LEU A 458 19.90 -28.11 39.45
C LEU A 458 20.05 -26.93 38.48
N PHE A 459 20.65 -25.85 38.98
CA PHE A 459 21.02 -24.58 38.31
C PHE A 459 19.95 -23.48 38.27
N PRO A 460 19.91 -22.64 39.33
CA PRO A 460 20.21 -21.22 39.09
C PRO A 460 21.03 -20.59 40.23
N GLU A 461 22.34 -20.36 40.04
CA GLU A 461 23.10 -19.46 40.93
C GLU A 461 24.32 -18.74 40.31
N ILE A 462 24.54 -18.77 38.97
CA ILE A 462 25.74 -18.14 38.34
C ILE A 462 25.42 -16.97 37.38
N PHE A 463 24.17 -16.53 37.24
CA PHE A 463 23.86 -15.40 36.34
C PHE A 463 23.01 -14.31 37.02
N SER A 464 23.65 -13.54 37.90
CA SER A 464 23.04 -12.37 38.54
C SER A 464 24.10 -11.37 39.01
N LYS A 465 24.63 -10.55 38.10
CA LYS A 465 25.03 -9.14 38.36
C LYS A 465 25.44 -8.35 37.12
N GLU A 466 25.93 -8.99 36.07
CA GLU A 466 26.39 -8.27 34.86
C GLU A 466 25.30 -8.00 33.79
N ILE A 467 24.20 -8.75 33.78
CA ILE A 467 23.09 -8.53 32.83
C ILE A 467 22.20 -7.35 33.26
N LEU A 468 22.15 -7.02 34.57
CA LEU A 468 21.31 -5.94 35.09
C LEU A 468 21.86 -4.52 34.83
N ASN A 469 23.17 -4.38 34.55
CA ASN A 469 23.78 -3.07 34.25
C ASN A 469 23.86 -2.75 32.75
N ARG A 470 23.44 -3.66 31.87
CA ARG A 470 23.29 -3.41 30.42
C ARG A 470 21.87 -3.79 30.00
N CYS A 471 20.92 -2.89 30.26
CA CYS A 471 19.51 -3.09 29.94
C CYS A 471 19.27 -3.12 28.41
N GLU A 472 19.38 -4.30 27.79
CA GLU A 472 18.57 -4.67 26.62
C GLU A 472 17.35 -5.45 27.11
N TYR A 473 16.23 -4.75 27.33
CA TYR A 473 14.97 -5.33 27.80
C TYR A 473 14.30 -6.26 26.77
N GLU A 474 14.82 -6.38 25.54
CA GLU A 474 14.19 -7.16 24.47
C GLU A 474 14.55 -8.65 24.45
N LYS A 475 15.65 -9.09 25.08
CA LYS A 475 16.05 -10.51 25.03
C LYS A 475 15.41 -11.40 26.11
N LEU A 476 14.70 -10.83 27.08
CA LEU A 476 13.99 -11.61 28.12
C LEU A 476 12.54 -11.96 27.76
N TYR A 477 11.97 -11.39 26.69
CA TYR A 477 10.58 -11.63 26.30
C TYR A 477 10.40 -12.92 25.48
N VAL A 478 11.49 -13.47 24.94
CA VAL A 478 11.46 -14.70 24.13
C VAL A 478 11.40 -15.96 24.99
N LEU A 479 11.89 -15.91 26.24
CA LEU A 479 11.89 -17.08 27.15
C LEU A 479 10.55 -17.32 27.87
N THR A 480 9.63 -16.36 27.89
CA THR A 480 8.32 -16.53 28.54
C THR A 480 7.25 -17.13 27.62
N ARG A 481 7.51 -17.29 26.31
CA ARG A 481 6.57 -17.94 25.38
C ARG A 481 6.80 -19.42 25.16
N VAL A 482 7.99 -19.95 25.47
CA VAL A 482 8.28 -21.39 25.30
C VAL A 482 7.67 -22.24 26.44
N PHE A 483 7.43 -21.66 27.63
CA PHE A 483 6.95 -22.42 28.80
C PHE A 483 5.44 -22.45 29.03
N LYS A 484 4.60 -21.96 28.11
CA LYS A 484 3.13 -21.93 28.33
C LYS A 484 2.38 -23.21 27.92
N LYS A 485 3.09 -24.29 27.61
CA LYS A 485 2.50 -25.58 27.17
C LYS A 485 2.90 -26.80 28.02
N ILE A 486 3.39 -26.61 29.25
CA ILE A 486 3.51 -27.68 30.24
C ILE A 486 2.89 -27.19 31.54
N ASP A 487 2.05 -28.02 32.16
CA ASP A 487 1.16 -27.71 33.28
C ASP A 487 1.91 -27.48 34.62
N VAL A 488 2.74 -26.44 34.68
CA VAL A 488 3.40 -25.93 35.90
C VAL A 488 3.31 -24.39 35.99
N GLY A 489 2.63 -23.74 35.03
CA GLY A 489 2.58 -22.27 34.88
C GLY A 489 1.89 -21.52 36.02
N HIS A 490 1.11 -22.19 36.87
CA HIS A 490 0.34 -21.52 37.92
C HIS A 490 1.18 -21.10 39.14
N LYS A 491 2.33 -21.74 39.40
CA LYS A 491 3.27 -21.32 40.46
C LYS A 491 4.24 -20.21 40.00
N PHE A 492 4.56 -20.16 38.71
CA PHE A 492 5.46 -19.15 38.12
C PHE A 492 4.78 -17.77 38.01
N TYR A 493 3.49 -17.75 37.71
CA TYR A 493 2.70 -16.53 37.63
C TYR A 493 2.50 -15.85 38.99
N LYS A 494 2.32 -16.63 40.08
CA LYS A 494 2.23 -16.11 41.46
C LYS A 494 3.54 -15.50 41.98
N TYR A 495 4.70 -15.96 41.51
CA TYR A 495 6.00 -15.41 41.89
C TYR A 495 6.25 -14.04 41.24
N PHE A 496 5.94 -13.90 39.95
CA PHE A 496 6.09 -12.64 39.22
C PHE A 496 5.07 -11.57 39.65
N HIS A 497 3.86 -11.97 40.03
CA HIS A 497 2.85 -11.03 40.55
C HIS A 497 3.25 -10.46 41.93
N LYS A 498 3.90 -11.27 42.79
CA LYS A 498 4.47 -10.81 44.06
C LYS A 498 5.69 -9.88 43.89
N LEU A 499 6.47 -10.04 42.82
CA LEU A 499 7.56 -9.11 42.49
C LEU A 499 7.05 -7.77 41.97
N ARG A 500 5.97 -7.77 41.18
CA ARG A 500 5.32 -6.55 40.68
C ARG A 500 4.70 -5.71 41.80
N GLU A 501 4.10 -6.35 42.81
CA GLU A 501 3.55 -5.65 43.98
C GLU A 501 4.61 -5.05 44.91
N ARG A 502 5.85 -5.57 44.92
CA ARG A 502 6.95 -4.99 45.71
C ARG A 502 7.67 -3.82 45.03
N HIS A 503 7.57 -3.68 43.70
CA HIS A 503 8.27 -2.62 42.95
C HIS A 503 7.39 -1.43 42.54
N CYS A 504 6.07 -1.48 42.71
CA CYS A 504 5.18 -0.33 42.46
C CYS A 504 4.93 0.56 43.70
N LYS A 505 5.71 0.44 44.78
CA LYS A 505 5.59 1.29 45.99
C LYS A 505 6.79 2.23 46.24
N LYS A 506 7.60 2.56 45.22
CA LYS A 506 8.83 3.35 45.47
C LYS A 506 9.15 4.47 44.47
N TYR A 507 8.14 5.10 43.86
CA TYR A 507 8.30 6.37 43.14
C TYR A 507 7.07 7.29 43.28
N ASP A 508 6.57 7.41 44.52
CA ASP A 508 5.83 8.57 44.99
C ASP A 508 6.49 8.99 46.30
N LEU A 509 7.45 9.91 46.23
CA LEU A 509 7.84 10.89 47.25
C LEU A 509 9.19 11.55 46.85
N MET A 510 9.12 12.88 46.78
CA MET A 510 10.11 13.90 46.40
C MET A 510 10.28 14.16 44.91
#